data_AF-A0A316ANU1-F1
#
_entry.id   AF-A0A316ANU1-F1
#
_cell.length_a   1.000
_cell.length_b   1.000
_cell.length_c   1.000
_cell.angle_alpha   90.00
_cell.angle_beta   90.00
_cell.angle_gamma   90.00
#
_symmetry.space_group_name_H-M   'P 1'
#
loop_
_entity.id
_entity.type
_entity.pdbx_description
1 polymer ?
#
loop_
_entity_poly.entity_id
_entity_poly.type
_entity_poly.pdbx_seq_one_letter_code
_entity_poly.pdbx_strand_id
1 'polypeptide(L)'
;MQTSYAQKNETTQRAADNTAAAVHDNSPQSESLQRHASLANAAVQRAENPPRPNNTGLPDDLKNGIESLSGYSLDNVRVHYNSPKPATVQALAYTQGTDIHVAPGQEHALPHEAWHVAQQMAGRVVPTTNINGMPVNDNAALEHEADVMGEKALQRQCFVSPLNRRNGTIECMKSVQMRQDFLVFSRRTENLTDPGPNPQYNGTSMSWNVLFNASVPELGDLLNDPEIRITVVIDTNANDAIFLMWKNNIESKLNDKFVVSDGKTRMPLKFEIKKKIGVELAHQKVTVNMGQGRGLNGTINMNMWGATDGVDVTHEFGHMLGAKDEYGVVDGHDFGEGRRENAGVMNNPSEDFLTQHFEYLLSKIQNKHPLPNYRIENVR
;
A
#
# COMPACT_ATOMS: atom_id res chain seq x y z
N MET A 1 30.84 -80.53 -6.36
CA MET A 1 30.72 -79.13 -5.88
C MET A 1 29.47 -79.09 -5.00
N GLN A 2 29.49 -79.64 -3.78
CA GLN A 2 29.87 -79.00 -2.48
C GLN A 2 29.13 -77.66 -2.30
N THR A 3 28.27 -77.37 -1.32
CA THR A 3 28.02 -77.87 0.07
C THR A 3 26.65 -77.29 0.52
N SER A 4 25.70 -78.07 1.08
CA SER A 4 25.47 -78.37 2.51
C SER A 4 24.82 -77.25 3.37
N TYR A 5 23.60 -77.57 3.85
CA TYR A 5 22.98 -77.39 5.19
C TYR A 5 23.39 -76.24 6.13
N ALA A 6 22.39 -75.58 6.75
CA ALA A 6 22.14 -75.61 8.21
C ALA A 6 20.85 -74.87 8.64
N GLN A 7 20.22 -75.38 9.70
CA GLN A 7 18.92 -75.02 10.28
C GLN A 7 18.94 -73.85 11.29
N LYS A 8 17.74 -73.28 11.47
CA LYS A 8 17.09 -72.63 12.64
C LYS A 8 17.84 -72.42 13.97
N ASN A 9 17.60 -71.26 14.62
CA ASN A 9 16.86 -71.08 15.89
C ASN A 9 16.94 -69.61 16.35
N GLU A 10 15.81 -68.90 16.48
CA GLU A 10 15.15 -68.47 17.75
C GLU A 10 16.04 -67.73 18.77
N THR A 11 15.77 -66.43 19.04
CA THR A 11 15.17 -65.95 20.31
C THR A 11 15.04 -64.40 20.39
N THR A 12 13.84 -63.98 20.79
CA THR A 12 13.50 -62.91 21.77
C THR A 12 13.78 -61.42 21.52
N GLN A 13 12.66 -60.69 21.33
CA GLN A 13 12.28 -59.33 21.74
C GLN A 13 13.29 -58.43 22.48
N ARG A 14 13.36 -57.17 22.03
CA ARG A 14 13.34 -55.97 22.89
C ARG A 14 12.81 -54.75 22.12
N ALA A 15 11.81 -54.09 22.69
CA ALA A 15 11.38 -52.75 22.29
C ALA A 15 12.42 -51.72 22.75
N ALA A 16 12.82 -50.81 21.87
CA ALA A 16 13.47 -49.55 22.20
C ALA A 16 13.41 -48.57 21.02
N ASP A 17 12.81 -47.40 21.29
CA ASP A 17 13.27 -46.06 20.94
C ASP A 17 13.29 -45.63 19.46
N ASN A 18 12.21 -44.96 19.05
CA ASN A 18 12.21 -44.02 17.94
C ASN A 18 12.88 -42.70 18.37
N THR A 19 14.17 -42.53 18.08
CA THR A 19 14.80 -41.21 17.95
C THR A 19 15.05 -40.94 16.47
N ALA A 20 14.14 -40.22 15.82
CA ALA A 20 14.40 -39.65 14.50
C ALA A 20 15.25 -38.39 14.67
N ALA A 21 16.49 -38.45 14.17
CA ALA A 21 17.40 -37.32 14.09
C ALA A 21 16.78 -36.20 13.25
N ALA A 22 16.77 -34.98 13.79
CA ALA A 22 16.31 -33.78 13.09
C ALA A 22 17.26 -33.46 11.94
N VAL A 23 16.72 -33.42 10.72
CA VAL A 23 17.41 -32.90 9.54
C VAL A 23 17.38 -31.37 9.63
N HIS A 24 18.54 -30.74 9.77
CA HIS A 24 18.67 -29.27 9.71
C HIS A 24 18.62 -28.80 8.26
N ASP A 25 17.55 -28.09 7.89
CA ASP A 25 17.42 -27.39 6.61
C ASP A 25 17.92 -25.94 6.73
N ASN A 26 19.09 -25.66 6.13
CA ASN A 26 19.75 -24.34 6.09
C ASN A 26 19.37 -23.55 4.82
N SER A 27 18.10 -23.57 4.41
CA SER A 27 17.63 -22.78 3.27
C SER A 27 17.47 -21.29 3.64
N PRO A 28 17.69 -20.33 2.72
CA PRO A 28 17.50 -18.90 2.99
C PRO A 28 16.07 -18.54 3.45
N GLN A 29 15.09 -19.39 3.08
CA GLN A 29 13.71 -19.27 3.51
C GLN A 29 13.53 -19.70 4.97
N SER A 30 14.19 -20.75 5.46
CA SER A 30 14.12 -21.17 6.87
C SER A 30 14.78 -20.16 7.81
N GLU A 31 15.90 -19.57 7.41
CA GLU A 31 16.53 -18.46 8.15
C GLU A 31 15.65 -17.21 8.19
N SER A 32 14.97 -16.87 7.08
CA SER A 32 14.08 -15.71 7.07
C SER A 32 12.86 -15.95 7.95
N LEU A 33 12.25 -17.14 7.93
CA LEU A 33 11.12 -17.49 8.80
C LEU A 33 11.51 -17.53 10.27
N GLN A 34 12.72 -18.02 10.61
CA GLN A 34 13.23 -17.95 11.98
C GLN A 34 13.51 -16.51 12.43
N ARG A 35 14.05 -15.65 11.55
CA ARG A 35 14.19 -14.20 11.82
C ARG A 35 12.83 -13.54 12.05
N HIS A 36 11.82 -13.83 11.23
CA HIS A 36 10.45 -13.30 11.39
C HIS A 36 9.80 -13.80 12.69
N ALA A 37 9.97 -15.07 13.06
CA ALA A 37 9.48 -15.61 14.33
C ALA A 37 10.18 -14.96 15.54
N SER A 38 11.49 -14.69 15.45
CA SER A 38 12.24 -13.99 16.50
C SER A 38 11.86 -12.51 16.62
N LEU A 39 11.53 -11.83 15.52
CA LEU A 39 11.02 -10.45 15.51
C LEU A 39 9.58 -10.37 16.02
N ALA A 40 8.72 -11.34 15.68
CA ALA A 40 7.37 -11.44 16.21
C ALA A 40 7.37 -11.72 17.72
N ASN A 41 8.25 -12.61 18.20
CA ASN A 41 8.43 -12.85 19.63
C ASN A 41 9.03 -11.64 20.37
N ALA A 42 9.94 -10.89 19.75
CA ALA A 42 10.45 -9.64 20.31
C ALA A 42 9.36 -8.54 20.39
N ALA A 43 8.46 -8.47 19.43
CA ALA A 43 7.31 -7.56 19.44
C ALA A 43 6.28 -7.93 20.51
N VAL A 44 6.00 -9.23 20.70
CA VAL A 44 5.10 -9.73 21.76
C VAL A 44 5.71 -9.51 23.15
N GLN A 45 7.02 -9.73 23.33
CA GLN A 45 7.71 -9.43 24.60
C GLN A 45 7.81 -7.92 24.91
N ARG A 46 7.73 -7.04 23.89
CA ARG A 46 7.73 -5.58 24.08
C ARG A 46 6.35 -5.05 24.53
N ALA A 47 5.27 -5.78 24.25
CA ALA A 47 3.92 -5.44 24.70
C ALA A 47 3.66 -5.78 26.19
N GLU A 48 4.50 -6.62 26.80
CA GLU A 48 4.37 -7.05 28.21
C GLU A 48 5.32 -6.33 29.18
N ASN A 49 6.22 -5.47 28.68
CA ASN A 49 7.15 -4.71 29.53
C ASN A 49 6.64 -3.28 29.78
N PRO A 50 6.68 -2.77 31.03
CA PRO A 50 6.36 -1.38 31.31
C PRO A 50 7.28 -0.44 30.49
N PRO A 51 6.79 0.75 30.08
CA PRO A 51 7.60 1.71 29.33
C PRO A 51 8.91 1.98 30.07
N ARG A 52 10.04 1.75 29.40
CA ARG A 52 11.34 2.10 29.97
C ARG A 52 11.40 3.62 30.15
N PRO A 53 11.99 4.13 31.24
CA PRO A 53 12.16 5.56 31.44
C PRO A 53 12.85 6.21 30.25
N ASN A 54 12.28 7.27 29.70
CA ASN A 54 12.86 8.00 28.59
C ASN A 54 13.99 8.92 29.08
N ASN A 55 15.23 8.46 28.90
CA ASN A 55 16.44 9.20 29.26
C ASN A 55 17.12 9.85 28.04
N THR A 56 16.39 10.02 26.94
CA THR A 56 16.96 10.47 25.66
C THR A 56 16.97 11.99 25.51
N GLY A 57 16.12 12.69 26.26
CA GLY A 57 15.86 14.11 26.06
C GLY A 57 14.81 14.40 24.97
N LEU A 58 14.37 13.40 24.20
CA LEU A 58 13.20 13.56 23.32
C LEU A 58 11.92 13.59 24.16
N PRO A 59 10.90 14.39 23.78
CA PRO A 59 9.55 14.22 24.29
C PRO A 59 9.07 12.77 24.06
N ASP A 60 8.37 12.20 25.03
CA ASP A 60 7.90 10.80 24.96
C ASP A 60 7.09 10.54 23.68
N ASP A 61 6.19 11.47 23.33
CA ASP A 61 5.35 11.36 22.15
C ASP A 61 6.17 11.33 20.86
N LEU A 62 7.16 12.22 20.76
CA LEU A 62 8.05 12.27 19.61
C LEU A 62 8.88 11.00 19.51
N LYS A 63 9.47 10.54 20.62
CA LYS A 63 10.25 9.30 20.66
C LYS A 63 9.40 8.12 20.19
N ASN A 64 8.21 7.96 20.76
CA ASN A 64 7.30 6.88 20.41
C ASN A 64 6.86 6.96 18.93
N GLY A 65 6.56 8.15 18.43
CA GLY A 65 6.22 8.39 17.04
C GLY A 65 7.32 7.96 16.08
N ILE A 66 8.56 8.39 16.33
CA ILE A 66 9.72 8.05 15.48
C ILE A 66 10.02 6.54 15.57
N GLU A 67 10.02 5.94 16.76
CA GLU A 67 10.26 4.50 16.91
C GLU A 67 9.19 3.67 16.18
N SER A 68 7.93 4.10 16.25
CA SER A 68 6.81 3.43 15.59
C SER A 68 6.88 3.53 14.06
N LEU A 69 7.27 4.69 13.52
CA LEU A 69 7.38 4.92 12.09
C LEU A 69 8.63 4.29 11.47
N SER A 70 9.74 4.28 12.22
CA SER A 70 11.03 3.83 11.71
C SER A 70 11.35 2.36 12.00
N GLY A 71 10.75 1.77 13.04
CA GLY A 71 11.08 0.43 13.52
C GLY A 71 12.40 0.35 14.30
N TYR A 72 13.12 1.46 14.48
CA TYR A 72 14.35 1.52 15.27
C TYR A 72 14.06 2.03 16.68
N SER A 73 14.81 1.54 17.67
CA SER A 73 14.74 2.11 19.02
C SER A 73 15.64 3.34 19.13
N LEU A 74 15.10 4.39 19.75
CA LEU A 74 15.81 5.62 20.05
C LEU A 74 16.32 5.66 21.50
N ASP A 75 16.31 4.56 22.26
CA ASP A 75 16.76 4.51 23.66
C ASP A 75 18.18 5.09 23.88
N ASN A 76 19.03 5.00 22.85
CA ASN A 76 20.41 5.50 22.87
C ASN A 76 20.55 6.95 22.38
N VAL A 77 19.48 7.61 21.96
CA VAL A 77 19.51 9.01 21.53
C VAL A 77 19.78 9.93 22.70
N ARG A 78 20.53 11.01 22.48
CA ARG A 78 20.76 12.08 23.44
C ARG A 78 20.52 13.45 22.80
N VAL A 79 19.54 14.18 23.32
CA VAL A 79 19.23 15.56 22.90
C VAL A 79 19.96 16.53 23.81
N HIS A 80 20.81 17.36 23.21
CA HIS A 80 21.55 18.43 23.86
C HIS A 80 20.88 19.77 23.55
N TYR A 81 19.90 20.15 24.37
CA TYR A 81 19.23 21.45 24.27
C TYR A 81 20.17 22.61 24.62
N ASN A 82 19.87 23.79 24.07
CA ASN A 82 20.66 25.01 24.27
C ASN A 82 22.15 24.82 23.94
N SER A 83 22.44 23.95 22.96
CA SER A 83 23.80 23.64 22.55
C SER A 83 24.40 24.82 21.78
N PRO A 84 25.64 25.24 22.06
CA PRO A 84 26.33 26.24 21.25
C PRO A 84 26.89 25.65 19.95
N LYS A 85 26.85 24.32 19.76
CA LYS A 85 27.49 23.65 18.61
C LYS A 85 26.85 23.97 17.26
N PRO A 86 25.52 24.03 17.08
CA PRO A 86 24.92 24.31 15.76
C PRO A 86 25.42 25.62 15.14
N ALA A 87 25.72 26.64 15.95
CA ALA A 87 26.29 27.91 15.47
C ALA A 87 27.66 27.74 14.77
N THR A 88 28.46 26.74 15.14
CA THR A 88 29.78 26.47 14.51
C THR A 88 29.69 25.95 13.08
N VAL A 89 28.52 25.47 12.68
CA VAL A 89 28.20 24.97 11.33
C VAL A 89 27.07 25.76 10.67
N GLN A 90 26.71 26.93 11.23
CA GLN A 90 25.62 27.80 10.75
C GLN A 90 24.26 27.08 10.66
N ALA A 91 24.00 26.13 11.56
CA ALA A 91 22.74 25.40 11.64
C ALA A 91 21.92 25.80 12.88
N LEU A 92 20.62 25.53 12.85
CA LEU A 92 19.71 25.72 13.99
C LEU A 92 19.70 24.49 14.91
N ALA A 93 19.78 23.31 14.31
CA ALA A 93 20.04 22.04 14.97
C ALA A 93 20.82 21.14 14.01
N TYR A 94 21.38 20.04 14.52
CA TYR A 94 21.91 18.98 13.66
C TYR A 94 21.97 17.64 14.41
N THR A 95 22.03 16.55 13.64
CA THR A 95 22.13 15.19 14.13
C THR A 95 23.43 14.52 13.71
N GLN A 96 24.16 13.98 14.69
CA GLN A 96 25.39 13.22 14.45
C GLN A 96 25.35 11.90 15.21
N GLY A 97 25.12 10.80 14.50
CA GLY A 97 24.92 9.50 15.10
C GLY A 97 23.65 9.48 15.96
N THR A 98 23.81 9.24 17.26
CA THR A 98 22.71 9.25 18.24
C THR A 98 22.60 10.56 19.00
N ASP A 99 23.44 11.54 18.71
CA ASP A 99 23.42 12.85 19.37
C ASP A 99 22.70 13.89 18.52
N ILE A 100 21.72 14.57 19.11
CA ILE A 100 20.99 15.69 18.50
C ILE A 100 21.38 16.97 19.25
N HIS A 101 21.89 17.96 18.55
CA HIS A 101 22.25 19.26 19.13
C HIS A 101 21.26 20.32 18.66
N VAL A 102 20.57 20.98 19.60
CA VAL A 102 19.57 22.02 19.31
C VAL A 102 20.02 23.35 19.88
N ALA A 103 20.06 24.40 19.05
CA ALA A 103 20.39 25.75 19.52
C ALA A 103 19.27 26.31 20.42
N PRO A 104 19.57 27.31 21.28
CA PRO A 104 18.54 27.89 22.16
C PRO A 104 17.30 28.39 21.39
N GLY A 105 16.11 27.90 21.77
CA GLY A 105 14.83 28.29 21.16
C GLY A 105 14.52 27.63 19.81
N GLN A 106 15.28 26.61 19.40
CA GLN A 106 15.12 25.90 18.11
C GLN A 106 14.50 24.51 18.26
N GLU A 107 13.75 24.25 19.34
CA GLU A 107 13.16 22.94 19.63
C GLU A 107 12.18 22.46 18.56
N HIS A 108 11.67 23.36 17.71
CA HIS A 108 10.82 23.02 16.58
C HIS A 108 11.54 22.18 15.51
N ALA A 109 12.88 22.23 15.42
CA ALA A 109 13.65 21.40 14.51
C ALA A 109 13.81 19.95 15.03
N LEU A 110 13.51 19.70 16.30
CA LEU A 110 13.74 18.41 16.94
C LEU A 110 13.08 17.20 16.26
N PRO A 111 11.83 17.27 15.73
CA PRO A 111 11.22 16.14 15.04
C PRO A 111 11.95 15.77 13.75
N HIS A 112 12.38 16.77 12.99
CA HIS A 112 13.17 16.61 11.77
C HIS A 112 14.52 15.93 12.10
N GLU A 113 15.24 16.47 13.09
CA GLU A 113 16.51 15.91 13.56
C GLU A 113 16.38 14.48 14.10
N ALA A 114 15.30 14.20 14.84
CA ALA A 114 15.03 12.85 15.34
C ALA A 114 14.82 11.85 14.19
N TRP A 115 14.26 12.28 13.05
CA TRP A 115 14.15 11.41 11.87
C TRP A 115 15.50 11.13 11.21
N HIS A 116 16.43 12.09 11.21
CA HIS A 116 17.79 11.84 10.73
C HIS A 116 18.51 10.73 11.50
N VAL A 117 18.23 10.56 12.81
CA VAL A 117 18.74 9.42 13.57
C VAL A 117 18.26 8.10 12.95
N ALA A 118 16.96 8.00 12.63
CA ALA A 118 16.39 6.81 12.01
C ALA A 118 16.98 6.54 10.62
N GLN A 119 17.22 7.59 9.82
CA GLN A 119 17.87 7.46 8.51
C GLN A 119 19.31 6.96 8.63
N GLN A 120 20.08 7.47 9.61
CA GLN A 120 21.45 7.04 9.89
C GLN A 120 21.48 5.58 10.37
N MET A 121 20.55 5.19 11.25
CA MET A 121 20.40 3.78 11.69
C MET A 121 20.03 2.84 10.54
N ALA A 122 19.27 3.32 9.55
CA ALA A 122 18.93 2.55 8.36
C ALA A 122 20.11 2.36 7.38
N GLY A 123 21.26 3.02 7.62
CA GLY A 123 22.45 2.90 6.78
C GLY A 123 22.31 3.50 5.38
N ARG A 124 21.29 4.34 5.16
CA ARG A 124 21.01 4.99 3.86
C ARG A 124 21.65 6.37 3.71
N VAL A 125 22.22 6.92 4.78
CA VAL A 125 22.84 8.25 4.80
C VAL A 125 24.33 8.12 4.50
N VAL A 126 24.71 8.48 3.27
CA VAL A 126 26.12 8.58 2.85
C VAL A 126 26.51 10.05 2.79
N PRO A 127 27.63 10.49 3.38
CA PRO A 127 28.05 11.88 3.27
C PRO A 127 28.21 12.32 1.81
N THR A 128 27.59 13.42 1.41
CA THR A 128 27.68 14.00 0.06
C THR A 128 28.55 15.25 0.04
N THR A 129 28.72 15.91 1.19
CA THR A 129 29.52 17.13 1.34
C THR A 129 30.23 17.17 2.71
N ASN A 130 31.03 18.21 2.92
CA ASN A 130 31.70 18.46 4.18
C ASN A 130 31.59 19.94 4.56
N ILE A 131 31.07 20.22 5.75
CA ILE A 131 30.94 21.57 6.30
C ILE A 131 31.81 21.67 7.54
N ASN A 132 32.84 22.52 7.51
CA ASN A 132 33.77 22.75 8.62
C ASN A 132 34.39 21.47 9.22
N GLY A 133 34.69 20.47 8.40
CA GLY A 133 35.25 19.18 8.81
C GLY A 133 34.20 18.12 9.15
N MET A 134 32.90 18.47 9.17
CA MET A 134 31.80 17.55 9.44
C MET A 134 31.25 16.96 8.14
N PRO A 135 31.19 15.62 7.98
CA PRO A 135 30.54 14.98 6.85
C PRO A 135 29.02 15.19 6.93
N VAL A 136 28.42 15.76 5.89
CA VAL A 136 26.99 16.08 5.82
C VAL A 136 26.39 15.42 4.57
N ASN A 137 25.13 15.02 4.66
CA ASN A 137 24.32 14.63 3.51
C ASN A 137 23.34 15.78 3.21
N ASP A 138 23.37 16.31 2.00
CA ASP A 138 22.51 17.41 1.52
C ASP A 138 21.49 16.94 0.47
N ASN A 139 21.16 15.65 0.46
CA ASN A 139 20.19 15.07 -0.46
C ASN A 139 18.78 15.58 -0.14
N ALA A 140 18.25 16.44 -1.01
CA ALA A 140 16.92 17.04 -0.87
C ALA A 140 15.78 16.02 -0.64
N ALA A 141 15.89 14.78 -1.14
CA ALA A 141 14.89 13.76 -0.88
C ALA A 141 14.92 13.24 0.56
N LEU A 142 16.10 13.14 1.18
CA LEU A 142 16.26 12.71 2.57
C LEU A 142 15.87 13.82 3.54
N GLU A 143 16.17 15.08 3.20
CA GLU A 143 15.71 16.26 3.96
C GLU A 143 14.17 16.36 3.95
N HIS A 144 13.56 16.20 2.78
CA HIS A 144 12.09 16.19 2.66
C HIS A 144 11.46 15.00 3.39
N GLU A 145 12.10 13.81 3.36
CA GLU A 145 11.67 12.66 4.16
C GLU A 145 11.71 13.00 5.66
N ALA A 146 12.75 13.69 6.14
CA ALA A 146 12.88 14.10 7.54
C ALA A 146 11.81 15.11 7.98
N ASP A 147 11.49 16.10 7.13
CA ASP A 147 10.38 17.02 7.38
C ASP A 147 9.05 16.28 7.54
N VAL A 148 8.70 15.48 6.53
CA VAL A 148 7.40 14.80 6.47
C VAL A 148 7.26 13.80 7.62
N MET A 149 8.30 13.03 7.91
CA MET A 149 8.23 11.97 8.90
C MET A 149 8.40 12.49 10.32
N GLY A 150 9.18 13.55 10.53
CA GLY A 150 9.25 14.27 11.80
C GLY A 150 7.89 14.85 12.20
N GLU A 151 7.19 15.50 11.26
CA GLU A 151 5.83 15.98 11.48
C GLU A 151 4.85 14.84 11.78
N LYS A 152 4.90 13.74 11.01
CA LYS A 152 4.06 12.55 11.25
C LYS A 152 4.30 11.93 12.62
N ALA A 153 5.54 11.95 13.12
CA ALA A 153 5.87 11.41 14.43
C ALA A 153 5.18 12.20 15.56
N LEU A 154 5.06 13.52 15.43
CA LEU A 154 4.31 14.34 16.39
C LEU A 154 2.80 14.09 16.36
N GLN A 155 2.26 13.64 15.23
CA GLN A 155 0.82 13.49 15.03
C GLN A 155 0.25 12.15 15.56
N ARG A 156 1.11 11.20 15.94
CA ARG A 156 0.70 9.81 16.17
C ARG A 156 0.00 9.50 17.49
N GLN A 157 -0.20 10.45 18.42
CA GLN A 157 -0.87 10.13 19.69
C GLN A 157 -1.90 11.18 20.17
N CYS A 158 -3.14 11.00 19.73
CA CYS A 158 -4.31 11.20 20.59
C CYS A 158 -4.97 9.83 20.78
N PHE A 159 -4.42 9.00 21.68
CA PHE A 159 -5.02 7.75 22.13
C PHE A 159 -5.41 7.89 23.61
N VAL A 160 -6.68 8.19 23.89
CA VAL A 160 -7.22 8.11 25.25
C VAL A 160 -7.82 6.71 25.43
N SER A 161 -7.21 5.86 26.25
CA SER A 161 -7.79 4.56 26.62
C SER A 161 -9.17 4.73 27.29
N PRO A 162 -10.15 3.81 27.07
CA PRO A 162 -11.49 3.92 27.66
C PRO A 162 -11.59 3.72 29.19
N LEU A 163 -10.48 3.69 29.95
CA LEU A 163 -10.48 3.32 31.37
C LEU A 163 -9.98 4.45 32.30
N ASN A 164 -10.44 5.69 32.10
CA ASN A 164 -10.64 6.60 33.24
C ASN A 164 -11.45 7.85 32.84
N ARG A 165 -12.77 7.82 33.03
CA ARG A 165 -13.61 9.04 33.00
C ARG A 165 -14.00 9.42 34.42
N ARG A 166 -13.14 10.13 35.14
CA ARG A 166 -13.56 11.06 36.20
C ARG A 166 -12.64 12.29 36.19
N ASN A 167 -13.27 13.43 35.94
CA ASN A 167 -12.76 14.81 35.98
C ASN A 167 -12.05 15.35 34.74
N GLY A 168 -12.86 16.01 33.88
CA GLY A 168 -12.58 17.38 33.44
C GLY A 168 -11.64 17.55 32.24
N THR A 169 -12.26 17.79 31.08
CA THR A 169 -11.69 18.37 29.84
C THR A 169 -10.49 17.65 29.21
N ILE A 170 -10.77 16.85 28.19
CA ILE A 170 -9.87 16.65 27.05
C ILE A 170 -10.64 17.14 25.81
N GLU A 171 -10.35 18.37 25.38
CA GLU A 171 -10.64 18.76 23.99
C GLU A 171 -9.47 18.27 23.13
N CYS A 172 -9.69 17.17 22.41
CA CYS A 172 -8.86 16.79 21.27
C CYS A 172 -9.69 17.13 20.02
N MET A 173 -9.56 18.36 19.52
CA MET A 173 -10.13 18.79 18.25
C MET A 173 -9.03 19.12 17.25
N LYS A 174 -8.65 18.10 16.47
CA LYS A 174 -8.64 18.05 15.00
C LYS A 174 -8.04 16.69 14.64
N SER A 175 -8.91 15.75 14.31
CA SER A 175 -8.54 14.48 13.70
C SER A 175 -7.73 14.75 12.43
N VAL A 176 -6.41 14.62 12.49
CA VAL A 176 -5.64 14.44 11.25
C VAL A 176 -5.96 13.03 10.79
N GLN A 177 -6.73 12.94 9.72
CA GLN A 177 -7.07 11.71 9.02
C GLN A 177 -5.76 11.01 8.62
N MET A 178 -5.36 9.96 9.33
CA MET A 178 -4.21 9.13 9.00
C MET A 178 -4.64 8.12 7.93
N ARG A 179 -4.56 8.57 6.67
CA ARG A 179 -4.69 7.72 5.49
C ARG A 179 -3.30 7.39 4.93
N GLN A 180 -3.12 6.15 4.53
CA GLN A 180 -1.98 5.74 3.75
C GLN A 180 -2.28 5.97 2.26
N ASP A 181 -1.71 7.04 1.72
CA ASP A 181 -1.80 7.37 0.30
C ASP A 181 -0.62 6.78 -0.47
N PHE A 182 -0.90 6.11 -1.59
CA PHE A 182 0.14 5.58 -2.46
C PHE A 182 -0.31 5.49 -3.91
N LEU A 183 0.66 5.62 -4.81
CA LEU A 183 0.47 5.40 -6.23
C LEU A 183 0.48 3.90 -6.54
N VAL A 184 -0.54 3.43 -7.23
CA VAL A 184 -0.57 2.12 -7.86
C VAL A 184 -0.12 2.30 -9.30
N PHE A 185 1.01 1.70 -9.66
CA PHE A 185 1.51 1.65 -11.04
C PHE A 185 1.89 0.23 -11.42
N SER A 186 1.45 -0.22 -12.59
CA SER A 186 1.89 -1.49 -13.18
C SER A 186 1.54 -1.59 -14.65
N ARG A 187 2.37 -2.31 -15.40
CA ARG A 187 2.07 -2.71 -16.77
C ARG A 187 1.37 -4.07 -16.76
N ARG A 188 0.21 -4.14 -17.42
CA ARG A 188 -0.54 -5.36 -17.68
C ARG A 188 -0.29 -5.80 -19.11
N THR A 189 -0.34 -7.11 -19.32
CA THR A 189 -0.30 -7.74 -20.64
C THR A 189 -1.30 -8.88 -20.62
N GLU A 190 -2.10 -9.02 -21.67
CA GLU A 190 -3.01 -10.15 -21.86
C GLU A 190 -2.87 -10.70 -23.28
N ASN A 191 -3.05 -12.00 -23.42
CA ASN A 191 -2.98 -12.71 -24.69
C ASN A 191 -4.37 -13.11 -25.15
N LEU A 192 -4.77 -12.63 -26.32
CA LEU A 192 -6.09 -12.88 -26.88
C LEU A 192 -5.99 -14.03 -27.88
N THR A 193 -6.61 -15.17 -27.55
CA THR A 193 -6.62 -16.37 -28.42
C THR A 193 -7.96 -16.56 -29.12
N ASP A 194 -9.03 -16.04 -28.53
CA ASP A 194 -10.33 -15.91 -29.18
C ASP A 194 -11.00 -14.66 -28.61
N PRO A 195 -10.81 -13.47 -29.18
CA PRO A 195 -11.26 -12.20 -28.60
C PRO A 195 -12.77 -11.96 -28.75
N GLY A 196 -13.57 -13.02 -28.94
CA GLY A 196 -15.01 -12.94 -29.18
C GLY A 196 -15.35 -12.01 -30.37
N PRO A 197 -16.10 -10.91 -30.17
CA PRO A 197 -16.60 -10.06 -31.25
C PRO A 197 -15.52 -9.31 -32.06
N ASN A 198 -14.24 -9.40 -31.66
CA ASN A 198 -13.14 -8.67 -32.30
C ASN A 198 -12.07 -9.60 -32.91
N PRO A 199 -12.39 -10.42 -33.92
CA PRO A 199 -11.52 -11.49 -34.44
C PRO A 199 -10.15 -11.00 -34.95
N GLN A 200 -10.04 -9.71 -35.29
CA GLN A 200 -8.78 -9.05 -35.66
C GLN A 200 -7.67 -9.12 -34.60
N TYR A 201 -8.02 -9.40 -33.34
CA TYR A 201 -7.08 -9.47 -32.22
C TYR A 201 -6.69 -10.91 -31.86
N ASN A 202 -7.15 -11.91 -32.61
CA ASN A 202 -6.78 -13.29 -32.37
C ASN A 202 -5.26 -13.50 -32.58
N GLY A 203 -4.60 -14.07 -31.58
CA GLY A 203 -3.17 -14.31 -31.55
C GLY A 203 -2.34 -13.08 -31.19
N THR A 204 -2.97 -12.03 -30.65
CA THR A 204 -2.27 -10.79 -30.26
C THR A 204 -2.10 -10.68 -28.75
N SER A 205 -1.00 -10.04 -28.33
CA SER A 205 -0.80 -9.62 -26.96
C SER A 205 -1.08 -8.14 -26.83
N MET A 206 -2.01 -7.77 -25.97
CA MET A 206 -2.30 -6.37 -25.64
C MET A 206 -1.57 -6.00 -24.35
N SER A 207 -1.15 -4.73 -24.23
CA SER A 207 -0.51 -4.24 -23.02
C SER A 207 -0.96 -2.82 -22.70
N TRP A 208 -1.22 -2.55 -21.43
CA TRP A 208 -1.64 -1.23 -20.96
C TRP A 208 -1.07 -0.94 -19.57
N ASN A 209 -1.12 0.32 -19.15
CA ASN A 209 -0.67 0.74 -17.84
C ASN A 209 -1.87 0.94 -16.91
N VAL A 210 -1.83 0.29 -15.76
CA VAL A 210 -2.68 0.58 -14.61
C VAL A 210 -1.98 1.67 -13.81
N LEU A 211 -2.66 2.79 -13.63
CA LEU A 211 -2.15 3.93 -12.89
C LEU A 211 -3.31 4.60 -12.15
N PHE A 212 -3.24 4.67 -10.82
CA PHE A 212 -4.19 5.39 -9.97
C PHE A 212 -3.63 5.61 -8.57
N ASN A 213 -4.24 6.53 -7.80
CA ASN A 213 -3.92 6.68 -6.39
C ASN A 213 -4.90 5.86 -5.55
N ALA A 214 -4.39 5.17 -4.54
CA ALA A 214 -5.17 4.54 -3.49
C ALA A 214 -4.89 5.23 -2.15
N SER A 215 -5.93 5.39 -1.36
CA SER A 215 -5.90 5.97 -0.03
C SER A 215 -6.62 5.03 0.92
N VAL A 216 -5.87 4.39 1.80
CA VAL A 216 -6.39 3.37 2.72
C VAL A 216 -6.39 3.95 4.13
N PRO A 217 -7.49 3.85 4.89
CA PRO A 217 -7.52 4.34 6.26
C PRO A 217 -6.56 3.53 7.14
N GLU A 218 -5.83 4.19 8.04
CA GLU A 218 -5.14 3.47 9.11
C GLU A 218 -6.16 2.85 10.09
N LEU A 219 -5.74 1.81 10.83
CA LEU A 219 -6.59 1.10 11.80
C LEU A 219 -7.32 2.03 12.78
N GLY A 220 -6.69 3.14 13.17
CA GLY A 220 -7.27 4.12 14.09
C GLY A 220 -8.44 4.93 13.53
N ASP A 221 -8.54 5.04 12.20
CA ASP A 221 -9.55 5.86 11.52
C ASP A 221 -10.75 5.08 11.00
N LEU A 222 -10.73 3.75 11.10
CA LEU A 222 -11.81 2.88 10.64
C LEU A 222 -13.19 3.20 11.26
N LEU A 223 -13.23 3.85 12.43
CA LEU A 223 -14.49 4.24 13.07
C LEU A 223 -15.10 5.51 12.49
N ASN A 224 -14.29 6.43 11.98
CA ASN A 224 -14.74 7.75 11.51
C ASN A 224 -14.70 7.89 9.99
N ASP A 225 -13.78 7.18 9.32
CA ASP A 225 -13.59 7.22 7.87
C ASP A 225 -13.08 5.86 7.34
N PRO A 226 -13.95 4.84 7.29
CA PRO A 226 -13.57 3.48 6.91
C PRO A 226 -13.30 3.30 5.41
N GLU A 227 -13.49 4.32 4.58
CA GLU A 227 -13.50 4.15 3.12
C GLU A 227 -12.09 4.00 2.55
N ILE A 228 -11.87 3.04 1.66
CA ILE A 228 -10.71 3.04 0.78
C ILE A 228 -11.05 3.91 -0.43
N ARG A 229 -10.30 4.99 -0.65
CA ARG A 229 -10.51 5.90 -1.79
C ARG A 229 -9.58 5.52 -2.93
N ILE A 230 -10.14 5.41 -4.12
CA ILE A 230 -9.44 5.12 -5.38
C ILE A 230 -9.63 6.33 -6.29
N THR A 231 -8.56 7.06 -6.54
CA THR A 231 -8.59 8.28 -7.36
C THR A 231 -7.95 8.03 -8.72
N VAL A 232 -8.73 8.23 -9.78
CA VAL A 232 -8.26 8.21 -11.17
C VAL A 232 -8.30 9.62 -11.74
N VAL A 233 -7.14 10.16 -12.12
CA VAL A 233 -7.00 11.49 -12.72
C VAL A 233 -6.85 11.32 -14.22
N ILE A 234 -7.79 11.85 -14.99
CA ILE A 234 -7.84 11.74 -16.44
C ILE A 234 -7.45 13.08 -17.08
N ASP A 235 -6.40 13.07 -17.89
CA ASP A 235 -6.08 14.14 -18.85
C ASP A 235 -6.99 14.01 -20.08
N THR A 236 -7.85 14.99 -20.30
CA THR A 236 -8.82 14.92 -21.41
C THR A 236 -9.21 16.28 -21.96
N ASN A 237 -9.49 16.32 -23.26
CA ASN A 237 -10.06 17.46 -23.96
C ASN A 237 -11.61 17.52 -23.85
N ALA A 238 -12.24 16.63 -23.08
CA ALA A 238 -13.67 16.69 -22.81
C ALA A 238 -14.08 18.02 -22.18
N ASN A 239 -15.17 18.62 -22.66
CA ASN A 239 -15.82 19.70 -21.93
C ASN A 239 -16.45 19.15 -20.63
N ASP A 240 -16.85 20.05 -19.73
CA ASP A 240 -17.31 19.64 -18.39
C ASP A 240 -18.59 18.81 -18.42
N ALA A 241 -19.48 19.04 -19.40
CA ALA A 241 -20.71 18.27 -19.54
C ALA A 241 -20.44 16.81 -19.94
N ILE A 242 -19.57 16.60 -20.94
CA ILE A 242 -19.14 15.26 -21.39
C ILE A 242 -18.42 14.54 -20.25
N PHE A 243 -17.47 15.21 -19.59
CA PHE A 243 -16.72 14.60 -18.50
C PHE A 243 -17.61 14.24 -17.32
N LEU A 244 -18.55 15.11 -16.94
CA LEU A 244 -19.50 14.83 -15.86
C LEU A 244 -20.40 13.64 -16.18
N MET A 245 -20.84 13.49 -17.43
CA MET A 245 -21.60 12.32 -17.88
C MET A 245 -20.76 11.04 -17.73
N TRP A 246 -19.51 11.01 -18.22
CA TRP A 246 -18.63 9.84 -18.04
C TRP A 246 -18.43 9.52 -16.56
N LYS A 247 -18.07 10.53 -15.75
CA LYS A 247 -17.89 10.42 -14.31
C LYS A 247 -19.11 9.81 -13.63
N ASN A 248 -20.31 10.32 -13.90
CA ASN A 248 -21.53 9.85 -13.27
C ASN A 248 -21.86 8.40 -13.65
N ASN A 249 -21.69 8.01 -14.91
CA ASN A 249 -21.92 6.63 -15.34
C ASN A 249 -20.95 5.67 -14.65
N ILE A 250 -19.66 6.03 -14.57
CA ILE A 250 -18.63 5.22 -13.90
C ILE A 250 -18.91 5.14 -12.39
N GLU A 251 -19.09 6.27 -11.70
CA GLU A 251 -19.28 6.31 -10.25
C GLU A 251 -20.57 5.60 -9.82
N SER A 252 -21.66 5.70 -10.60
CA SER A 252 -22.92 5.01 -10.30
C SER A 252 -22.81 3.48 -10.37
N LYS A 253 -21.85 2.95 -11.15
CA LYS A 253 -21.59 1.51 -11.25
C LYS A 253 -20.67 0.97 -10.16
N LEU A 254 -19.93 1.83 -9.48
CA LEU A 254 -18.85 1.44 -8.57
C LEU A 254 -19.13 1.80 -7.10
N ASN A 255 -19.55 3.05 -6.87
CA ASN A 255 -19.70 3.59 -5.52
C ASN A 255 -20.87 2.92 -4.80
N ASP A 256 -20.68 2.69 -3.50
CA ASP A 256 -21.65 2.07 -2.59
C ASP A 256 -22.01 0.60 -2.92
N LYS A 257 -21.26 -0.05 -3.82
CA LYS A 257 -21.50 -1.45 -4.24
C LYS A 257 -20.49 -2.46 -3.73
N PHE A 258 -19.30 -2.03 -3.31
CA PHE A 258 -18.21 -2.94 -2.94
C PHE A 258 -17.55 -2.53 -1.62
N VAL A 259 -17.20 -3.54 -0.82
CA VAL A 259 -16.38 -3.38 0.38
C VAL A 259 -15.18 -4.31 0.34
N VAL A 260 -14.06 -3.87 0.91
CA VAL A 260 -12.96 -4.74 1.30
C VAL A 260 -13.22 -5.20 2.74
N SER A 261 -13.21 -6.51 2.96
CA SER A 261 -13.62 -7.13 4.23
C SER A 261 -12.69 -8.27 4.63
N ASP A 262 -12.35 -8.35 5.91
CA ASP A 262 -11.71 -9.53 6.52
C ASP A 262 -12.73 -10.40 7.29
N GLY A 263 -14.03 -10.05 7.20
CA GLY A 263 -15.12 -10.65 7.95
C GLY A 263 -15.43 -9.98 9.30
N LYS A 264 -14.57 -9.07 9.78
CA LYS A 264 -14.80 -8.28 11.00
C LYS A 264 -14.85 -6.78 10.68
N THR A 265 -13.89 -6.33 9.91
CA THR A 265 -13.75 -4.96 9.40
C THR A 265 -14.34 -4.89 8.00
N ARG A 266 -15.11 -3.84 7.72
CA ARG A 266 -15.66 -3.55 6.38
C ARG A 266 -15.22 -2.15 5.97
N MET A 267 -14.51 -2.05 4.85
CA MET A 267 -14.03 -0.78 4.29
C MET A 267 -14.69 -0.57 2.93
N PRO A 268 -15.65 0.34 2.79
CA PRO A 268 -16.27 0.65 1.49
C PRO A 268 -15.23 1.13 0.48
N LEU A 269 -15.36 0.68 -0.77
CA LEU A 269 -14.59 1.23 -1.88
C LEU A 269 -15.28 2.50 -2.39
N LYS A 270 -14.54 3.60 -2.40
CA LYS A 270 -14.97 4.88 -2.96
C LYS A 270 -14.10 5.24 -4.16
N PHE A 271 -14.70 5.39 -5.33
CA PHE A 271 -14.04 5.78 -6.56
C PHE A 271 -14.28 7.27 -6.84
N GLU A 272 -13.20 7.99 -7.10
CA GLU A 272 -13.19 9.41 -7.44
C GLU A 272 -12.51 9.62 -8.80
N ILE A 273 -13.29 10.03 -9.80
CA ILE A 273 -12.75 10.37 -11.12
C ILE A 273 -12.59 11.88 -11.23
N LYS A 274 -11.36 12.33 -11.52
CA LYS A 274 -10.97 13.75 -11.58
C LYS A 274 -10.47 14.12 -12.98
N LYS A 275 -10.94 15.25 -13.49
CA LYS A 275 -10.47 15.83 -14.77
C LYS A 275 -9.23 16.67 -14.51
N LYS A 276 -8.25 16.57 -15.40
CA LYS A 276 -7.12 17.51 -15.50
C LYS A 276 -6.82 17.77 -16.98
N ILE A 277 -6.10 18.85 -17.29
CA ILE A 277 -5.72 19.19 -18.67
C ILE A 277 -4.21 19.48 -18.70
N GLY A 278 -3.47 18.76 -19.56
CA GLY A 278 -2.12 19.14 -19.96
C GLY A 278 -1.05 19.07 -18.87
N VAL A 279 -1.09 18.06 -17.99
CA VAL A 279 -0.13 17.90 -16.89
C VAL A 279 0.58 16.56 -16.89
N GLU A 280 1.83 16.54 -16.39
CA GLU A 280 2.64 15.33 -16.20
C GLU A 280 2.15 14.41 -15.06
N LEU A 281 1.16 14.85 -14.26
CA LEU A 281 0.64 14.12 -13.10
C LEU A 281 -0.73 13.45 -13.34
N ALA A 282 -1.21 13.39 -14.59
CA ALA A 282 -2.42 12.64 -14.90
C ALA A 282 -2.12 11.13 -14.89
N HIS A 283 -3.08 10.33 -14.42
CA HIS A 283 -2.93 8.89 -14.41
C HIS A 283 -3.20 8.28 -15.78
N GLN A 284 -4.16 8.84 -16.52
CA GLN A 284 -4.58 8.33 -17.82
C GLN A 284 -4.83 9.50 -18.77
N LYS A 285 -4.65 9.26 -20.08
CA LYS A 285 -4.98 10.24 -21.13
C LYS A 285 -6.12 9.72 -21.98
N VAL A 286 -7.23 10.44 -22.01
CA VAL A 286 -8.44 10.07 -22.74
C VAL A 286 -8.83 11.19 -23.69
N THR A 287 -8.94 10.87 -24.98
CA THR A 287 -9.41 11.81 -26.00
C THR A 287 -10.90 11.59 -26.25
N VAL A 288 -11.66 12.68 -26.40
CA VAL A 288 -13.06 12.60 -26.81
C VAL A 288 -13.15 12.18 -28.27
N ASN A 289 -13.96 11.16 -28.54
CA ASN A 289 -14.45 10.85 -29.87
C ASN A 289 -15.84 11.46 -30.07
N MET A 290 -15.96 12.34 -31.07
CA MET A 290 -17.20 13.01 -31.44
C MET A 290 -18.00 12.24 -32.51
N GLY A 291 -17.46 11.14 -33.06
CA GLY A 291 -18.06 10.40 -34.18
C GLY A 291 -18.69 9.06 -33.77
N GLN A 292 -19.48 8.48 -34.68
CA GLN A 292 -19.99 7.11 -34.57
C GLN A 292 -18.92 6.11 -35.04
N GLY A 293 -17.91 5.88 -34.18
CA GLY A 293 -16.95 4.77 -34.29
C GLY A 293 -17.35 3.59 -33.40
N ARG A 294 -16.54 2.50 -33.34
CA ARG A 294 -16.89 1.26 -32.60
C ARG A 294 -17.27 1.58 -31.14
N GLY A 295 -18.21 0.80 -30.60
CA GLY A 295 -18.89 1.00 -29.30
C GLY A 295 -20.27 1.68 -29.43
N LEU A 296 -21.13 1.55 -28.41
CA LEU A 296 -22.30 2.41 -28.25
C LEU A 296 -21.80 3.86 -28.23
N ASN A 297 -22.22 4.69 -29.18
CA ASN A 297 -21.88 6.12 -29.21
C ASN A 297 -20.38 6.47 -29.28
N GLY A 298 -19.52 5.56 -29.75
CA GLY A 298 -18.15 5.89 -30.21
C GLY A 298 -16.98 5.65 -29.27
N THR A 299 -17.13 4.90 -28.17
CA THR A 299 -15.98 4.50 -27.33
C THR A 299 -15.20 3.35 -27.97
N ILE A 300 -13.95 3.63 -28.34
CA ILE A 300 -13.14 2.71 -29.16
C ILE A 300 -12.16 1.89 -28.32
N ASN A 301 -11.59 2.50 -27.27
CA ASN A 301 -10.63 1.88 -26.36
C ASN A 301 -10.40 2.79 -25.14
N MET A 302 -9.56 2.33 -24.21
CA MET A 302 -9.17 3.03 -22.97
C MET A 302 -8.77 4.50 -23.13
N ASN A 303 -8.23 4.88 -24.29
CA ASN A 303 -7.69 6.23 -24.52
C ASN A 303 -8.59 7.09 -25.41
N MET A 304 -9.72 6.56 -25.89
CA MET A 304 -10.62 7.25 -26.81
C MET A 304 -12.09 6.92 -26.52
N TRP A 305 -12.78 7.84 -25.83
CA TRP A 305 -14.14 7.64 -25.31
C TRP A 305 -15.18 8.45 -26.09
N GLY A 306 -16.36 7.86 -26.31
CA GLY A 306 -17.46 8.50 -27.01
C GLY A 306 -18.07 9.66 -26.22
N ALA A 307 -18.26 10.80 -26.86
CA ALA A 307 -18.78 12.02 -26.22
C ALA A 307 -20.17 11.83 -25.58
N THR A 308 -20.97 10.91 -26.10
CA THR A 308 -22.32 10.60 -25.61
C THR A 308 -22.47 9.16 -25.15
N ASP A 309 -21.35 8.47 -24.90
CA ASP A 309 -21.36 7.10 -24.41
C ASP A 309 -21.34 7.05 -22.88
N GLY A 310 -22.39 6.47 -22.30
CA GLY A 310 -22.49 6.20 -20.87
C GLY A 310 -22.32 4.72 -20.51
N VAL A 311 -22.14 3.85 -21.50
CA VAL A 311 -22.15 2.39 -21.31
C VAL A 311 -20.73 1.84 -21.46
N ASP A 312 -20.11 1.96 -22.63
CA ASP A 312 -18.81 1.31 -22.88
C ASP A 312 -17.67 2.03 -22.16
N VAL A 313 -17.81 3.31 -21.83
CA VAL A 313 -16.85 4.04 -20.96
C VAL A 313 -16.63 3.37 -19.61
N THR A 314 -17.63 2.62 -19.10
CA THR A 314 -17.52 1.91 -17.83
C THR A 314 -16.67 0.64 -17.94
N HIS A 315 -16.72 -0.03 -19.08
CA HIS A 315 -15.86 -1.16 -19.42
C HIS A 315 -14.41 -0.70 -19.56
N GLU A 316 -14.17 0.36 -20.34
CA GLU A 316 -12.82 0.92 -20.51
C GLU A 316 -12.21 1.39 -19.19
N PHE A 317 -13.02 1.96 -18.29
CA PHE A 317 -12.58 2.31 -16.96
C PHE A 317 -12.19 1.09 -16.12
N GLY A 318 -12.85 -0.06 -16.31
CA GLY A 318 -12.47 -1.32 -15.67
C GLY A 318 -11.03 -1.73 -15.98
N HIS A 319 -10.60 -1.57 -17.23
CA HIS A 319 -9.19 -1.81 -17.61
C HIS A 319 -8.22 -0.85 -16.92
N MET A 320 -8.62 0.41 -16.66
CA MET A 320 -7.80 1.38 -15.91
C MET A 320 -7.55 0.94 -14.47
N LEU A 321 -8.46 0.15 -13.90
CA LEU A 321 -8.32 -0.47 -12.58
C LEU A 321 -7.54 -1.81 -12.62
N GLY A 322 -7.27 -2.32 -13.81
CA GLY A 322 -6.51 -3.54 -14.06
C GLY A 322 -7.35 -4.79 -14.38
N ALA A 323 -8.65 -4.65 -14.55
CA ALA A 323 -9.51 -5.75 -15.01
C ALA A 323 -9.08 -6.20 -16.41
N LYS A 324 -9.07 -7.52 -16.64
CA LYS A 324 -8.80 -8.09 -17.96
C LYS A 324 -10.03 -7.94 -18.84
N ASP A 325 -9.81 -8.03 -20.14
CA ASP A 325 -10.92 -8.26 -21.05
C ASP A 325 -11.52 -9.66 -20.78
N GLU A 326 -12.85 -9.75 -20.85
CA GLU A 326 -13.61 -10.98 -20.66
C GLU A 326 -14.40 -11.35 -21.93
N TYR A 327 -14.05 -10.79 -23.09
CA TYR A 327 -14.51 -11.22 -24.40
C TYR A 327 -13.74 -12.47 -24.86
N GLY A 328 -14.33 -13.66 -24.70
CA GLY A 328 -13.77 -14.91 -25.23
C GLY A 328 -12.58 -15.44 -24.42
N VAL A 329 -11.51 -15.87 -25.09
CA VAL A 329 -10.36 -16.52 -24.47
C VAL A 329 -9.20 -15.54 -24.26
N VAL A 330 -8.95 -15.19 -22.99
CA VAL A 330 -7.92 -14.24 -22.55
C VAL A 330 -6.98 -14.90 -21.57
N ASP A 331 -5.67 -14.86 -21.86
CA ASP A 331 -4.62 -15.57 -21.12
C ASP A 331 -4.91 -17.07 -20.89
N GLY A 332 -5.52 -17.71 -21.89
CA GLY A 332 -5.90 -19.12 -21.84
C GLY A 332 -7.12 -19.42 -20.96
N HIS A 333 -7.77 -18.41 -20.38
CA HIS A 333 -9.05 -18.55 -19.70
C HIS A 333 -10.19 -18.23 -20.66
N ASP A 334 -11.13 -19.15 -20.81
CA ASP A 334 -12.31 -19.01 -21.67
C ASP A 334 -13.48 -18.38 -20.89
N PHE A 335 -13.72 -17.09 -21.14
CA PHE A 335 -14.86 -16.34 -20.63
C PHE A 335 -16.13 -16.54 -21.49
N GLY A 336 -16.06 -17.33 -22.57
CA GLY A 336 -17.13 -17.60 -23.51
C GLY A 336 -17.44 -16.42 -24.42
N GLU A 337 -18.55 -16.51 -25.16
CA GLU A 337 -18.94 -15.48 -26.12
C GLU A 337 -19.12 -14.09 -25.46
N GLY A 338 -18.87 -13.03 -26.23
CA GLY A 338 -19.02 -11.67 -25.73
C GLY A 338 -20.47 -11.25 -25.51
N ARG A 339 -20.68 -10.28 -24.61
CA ARG A 339 -21.98 -9.66 -24.31
C ARG A 339 -23.03 -10.62 -23.72
N ARG A 340 -22.59 -11.45 -22.77
CA ARG A 340 -23.44 -12.36 -22.01
C ARG A 340 -24.08 -11.66 -20.82
N GLU A 341 -25.32 -12.03 -20.54
CA GLU A 341 -26.00 -11.64 -19.31
C GLU A 341 -25.26 -12.22 -18.10
N ASN A 342 -25.23 -11.47 -16.99
CA ASN A 342 -24.61 -11.88 -15.72
C ASN A 342 -23.09 -12.16 -15.78
N ALA A 343 -22.41 -11.82 -16.89
CA ALA A 343 -20.96 -11.92 -17.01
C ALA A 343 -20.23 -10.65 -16.52
N GLY A 344 -21.00 -9.61 -16.15
CA GLY A 344 -20.47 -8.36 -15.63
C GLY A 344 -19.90 -7.43 -16.70
N VAL A 345 -19.47 -6.25 -16.28
CA VAL A 345 -19.11 -5.13 -17.17
C VAL A 345 -17.98 -5.42 -18.17
N MET A 346 -17.03 -6.30 -17.81
CA MET A 346 -15.88 -6.62 -18.68
C MET A 346 -16.25 -7.55 -19.85
N ASN A 347 -17.39 -8.24 -19.79
CA ASN A 347 -17.92 -9.01 -20.91
C ASN A 347 -19.17 -8.35 -21.54
N ASN A 348 -20.00 -7.69 -20.73
CA ASN A 348 -21.16 -6.94 -21.19
C ASN A 348 -21.21 -5.56 -20.52
N PRO A 349 -20.82 -4.48 -21.22
CA PRO A 349 -20.75 -3.14 -20.65
C PRO A 349 -22.08 -2.57 -20.14
N SER A 350 -23.23 -3.17 -20.45
CA SER A 350 -24.51 -2.79 -19.82
C SER A 350 -24.65 -3.27 -18.38
N GLU A 351 -23.89 -4.31 -17.99
CA GLU A 351 -23.97 -4.96 -16.68
C GLU A 351 -23.14 -4.22 -15.61
N ASP A 352 -23.35 -4.63 -14.36
CA ASP A 352 -22.58 -4.15 -13.22
C ASP A 352 -21.18 -4.80 -13.15
N PHE A 353 -20.27 -4.15 -12.42
CA PHE A 353 -19.01 -4.77 -12.03
C PHE A 353 -19.26 -5.98 -11.13
N LEU A 354 -18.36 -6.95 -11.17
CA LEU A 354 -18.33 -8.11 -10.28
C LEU A 354 -17.10 -8.02 -9.36
N THR A 355 -17.12 -8.76 -8.25
CA THR A 355 -16.02 -8.74 -7.26
C THR A 355 -14.67 -9.15 -7.87
N GLN A 356 -14.68 -10.07 -8.84
CA GLN A 356 -13.48 -10.54 -9.55
C GLN A 356 -12.75 -9.42 -10.31
N HIS A 357 -13.48 -8.41 -10.78
CA HIS A 357 -12.89 -7.28 -11.53
C HIS A 357 -11.96 -6.42 -10.67
N PHE A 358 -12.01 -6.56 -9.35
CA PHE A 358 -11.20 -5.81 -8.41
C PHE A 358 -10.11 -6.64 -7.70
N GLU A 359 -9.92 -7.91 -8.06
CA GLU A 359 -8.87 -8.76 -7.46
C GLU A 359 -7.47 -8.15 -7.64
N TYR A 360 -7.22 -7.54 -8.79
CA TYR A 360 -5.97 -6.84 -9.05
C TYR A 360 -5.77 -5.66 -8.09
N LEU A 361 -6.80 -4.81 -7.94
CA LEU A 361 -6.81 -3.70 -7.01
C LEU A 361 -6.59 -4.16 -5.57
N LEU A 362 -7.27 -5.24 -5.16
CA LEU A 362 -7.12 -5.84 -3.84
C LEU A 362 -5.67 -6.28 -3.59
N SER A 363 -5.02 -6.92 -4.56
CA SER A 363 -3.63 -7.36 -4.44
C SER A 363 -2.67 -6.18 -4.19
N LYS A 364 -2.98 -4.99 -4.70
CA LYS A 364 -2.16 -3.79 -4.50
C LYS A 364 -2.35 -3.17 -3.13
N ILE A 365 -3.57 -3.22 -2.60
CA ILE A 365 -3.92 -2.74 -1.26
C ILE A 365 -3.38 -3.69 -0.18
N GLN A 366 -3.50 -5.01 -0.37
CA GLN A 366 -3.03 -6.02 0.59
C GLN A 366 -1.53 -5.91 0.88
N ASN A 367 -0.73 -5.49 -0.10
CA ASN A 367 0.71 -5.28 0.09
C ASN A 367 1.06 -4.04 0.94
N LYS A 368 0.06 -3.22 1.29
CA LYS A 368 0.24 -1.95 2.00
C LYS A 368 -0.50 -1.91 3.34
N HIS A 369 -1.58 -2.67 3.51
CA HIS A 369 -2.36 -2.71 4.73
C HIS A 369 -2.02 -3.92 5.64
N PRO A 370 -1.89 -3.76 6.96
CA PRO A 370 -1.41 -4.80 7.89
C PRO A 370 -2.40 -5.93 8.21
N LEU A 371 -3.66 -5.84 7.78
CA LEU A 371 -4.66 -6.86 8.12
C LEU A 371 -4.69 -8.01 7.10
N PRO A 372 -4.59 -9.27 7.57
CA PRO A 372 -4.56 -10.44 6.69
C PRO A 372 -5.95 -10.79 6.13
N ASN A 373 -5.96 -11.51 5.00
CA ASN A 373 -7.14 -12.20 4.44
C ASN A 373 -8.30 -11.30 3.96
N TYR A 374 -7.98 -10.12 3.43
CA TYR A 374 -9.00 -9.32 2.77
C TYR A 374 -9.58 -10.00 1.54
N ARG A 375 -10.90 -9.83 1.37
CA ARG A 375 -11.65 -10.15 0.15
C ARG A 375 -12.53 -8.96 -0.22
N ILE A 376 -12.93 -8.90 -1.49
CA ILE A 376 -13.93 -7.94 -1.94
C ILE A 376 -15.30 -8.61 -1.88
N GLU A 377 -16.25 -7.93 -1.26
CA GLU A 377 -17.64 -8.35 -1.17
C GLU A 377 -18.52 -7.36 -1.92
N ASN A 378 -19.52 -7.87 -2.64
CA ASN A 378 -20.61 -7.05 -3.14
C ASN A 378 -21.56 -6.74 -1.96
N VAL A 379 -22.03 -5.49 -1.88
CA VAL A 379 -22.87 -5.00 -0.79
C VAL A 379 -24.36 -5.06 -1.16
N ARG A 380 -24.69 -5.39 -2.41
CA ARG A 380 -26.06 -5.56 -2.90
C ARG A 380 -26.61 -6.97 -2.68
#